data_AF-A0A925R0M9-F1
#
_entry.id   AF-A0A925R0M9-F1
#
_cell.length_a   1.000
_cell.length_b   1.000
_cell.length_c   1.000
_cell.angle_alpha   90.00
_cell.angle_beta   90.00
_cell.angle_gamma   90.00
#
_symmetry.space_group_name_H-M   'P 1'
#
loop_
_entity.id
_entity.type
_entity.pdbx_description
1 polymer ?
#
loop_
_entity_poly.entity_id
_entity_poly.type
_entity_poly.pdbx_seq_one_letter_code
_entity_poly.pdbx_strand_id
1 'polypeptide(L)'
;MNFDSRGTLWNQFILAAAVARMARPVAESAGDDLVYFSYTDTHAGAGRLTGPLPQVAEMIEHHGRFANRHWFAAVPGPLPPTEHPGSWVLAGRVLASVGGAQLAIEMDVNDLDPAIMEVAKTARERGWVRLWSH
;
A
#
# COMPACT_ATOMS: atom_id res chain seq x y z
N MET A 1 23.64 3.52 -2.49
CA MET A 1 23.07 3.14 -1.17
C MET A 1 22.61 1.71 -1.27
N ASN A 2 22.91 0.86 -0.28
CA ASN A 2 22.33 -0.47 -0.21
C ASN A 2 20.85 -0.31 0.16
N PHE A 3 19.95 -0.86 -0.65
CA PHE A 3 18.52 -0.88 -0.36
C PHE A 3 18.26 -1.80 0.84
N ASP A 4 17.71 -1.28 1.94
CA ASP A 4 17.29 -2.09 3.09
C ASP A 4 15.92 -2.73 2.81
N SER A 5 15.95 -3.87 2.12
CA SER A 5 14.74 -4.62 1.78
C SER A 5 14.00 -5.12 3.01
N ARG A 6 14.71 -5.52 4.07
CA ARG A 6 14.08 -6.03 5.30
C ARG A 6 13.37 -4.92 6.06
N GLY A 7 14.02 -3.77 6.24
CA GLY A 7 13.39 -2.60 6.86
C GLY A 7 12.17 -2.14 6.07
N THR A 8 12.26 -2.11 4.74
CA THR A 8 11.14 -1.77 3.86
C THR A 8 9.96 -2.74 4.03
N LEU A 9 10.21 -4.04 4.02
CA LEU A 9 9.16 -5.05 4.19
C LEU A 9 8.54 -5.00 5.58
N TRP A 10 9.35 -4.82 6.62
CA TRP A 10 8.85 -4.67 7.98
C TRP A 10 7.92 -3.47 8.12
N ASN A 11 8.31 -2.31 7.57
CA ASN A 11 7.47 -1.11 7.55
C ASN A 11 6.15 -1.33 6.81
N GLN A 12 6.19 -2.06 5.70
CA GLN A 12 4.97 -2.40 4.96
C GLN A 12 4.05 -3.36 5.70
N PHE A 13 4.60 -4.32 6.46
CA PHE A 13 3.78 -5.16 7.34
C PHE A 13 3.07 -4.31 8.40
N ILE A 14 3.79 -3.41 9.05
CA ILE A 14 3.20 -2.49 10.04
C ILE A 14 2.13 -1.62 9.39
N LEU A 15 2.42 -1.04 8.22
CA LEU A 15 1.48 -0.21 7.46
C LEU A 15 0.18 -0.96 7.17
N ALA A 16 0.27 -2.15 6.56
CA ALA A 16 -0.91 -2.94 6.21
C ALA A 16 -1.75 -3.29 7.43
N ALA A 17 -1.13 -3.67 8.55
CA ALA A 17 -1.84 -3.98 9.78
C ALA A 17 -2.50 -2.73 10.40
N ALA A 18 -1.80 -1.60 10.43
CA ALA A 18 -2.29 -0.35 10.99
C ALA A 18 -3.47 0.20 10.18
N VAL A 19 -3.33 0.27 8.85
CA VAL A 19 -4.37 0.74 7.93
C VAL A 19 -5.60 -0.15 8.03
N ALA A 20 -5.44 -1.48 8.00
CA ALA A 20 -6.56 -2.40 8.13
C ALA A 20 -7.30 -2.25 9.47
N ARG A 21 -6.56 -2.06 10.57
CA ARG A 21 -7.14 -1.85 11.91
C ARG A 21 -7.93 -0.54 12.00
N MET A 22 -7.45 0.52 11.35
CA MET A 22 -8.12 1.82 11.35
C MET A 22 -9.35 1.85 10.43
N ALA A 23 -9.26 1.24 9.26
CA ALA A 23 -10.32 1.28 8.24
C ALA A 23 -11.51 0.38 8.56
N ARG A 24 -11.28 -0.76 9.24
CA ARG A 24 -12.32 -1.76 9.50
C ARG A 24 -13.51 -1.20 10.31
N PRO A 25 -13.32 -0.55 11.47
CA PRO A 25 -14.45 -0.01 12.22
C PRO A 25 -15.20 1.08 11.45
N VAL A 26 -14.49 1.88 10.65
CA VAL A 26 -15.08 2.92 9.81
C VAL A 26 -16.00 2.29 8.75
N ALA A 27 -15.51 1.28 8.04
CA ALA A 27 -16.30 0.54 7.06
C ALA A 27 -17.50 -0.18 7.69
N GLU A 28 -17.33 -0.81 8.84
CA GLU A 28 -18.41 -1.49 9.57
C GLU A 28 -19.49 -0.51 10.03
N SER A 29 -19.12 0.72 10.40
CA SER A 29 -20.05 1.77 10.81
C SER A 29 -20.80 2.44 9.64
N ALA A 30 -20.27 2.34 8.42
CA ALA A 30 -20.82 2.96 7.23
C ALA A 30 -22.16 2.34 6.80
N GLY A 31 -22.38 1.04 7.08
CA GLY A 31 -23.55 0.32 6.56
C GLY A 31 -23.58 0.36 5.04
N ASP A 32 -24.65 0.94 4.48
CA ASP A 32 -24.81 1.14 3.03
C ASP A 32 -24.31 2.52 2.55
N ASP A 33 -23.92 3.41 3.47
CA ASP A 33 -23.45 4.75 3.14
C ASP A 33 -21.99 4.76 2.67
N LEU A 34 -21.65 5.78 1.89
CA LEU A 34 -20.27 6.07 1.51
C LEU A 34 -19.57 6.87 2.63
N VAL A 35 -18.43 6.39 3.12
CA VAL A 35 -17.63 7.06 4.16
C VAL A 35 -16.22 7.33 3.65
N TYR A 36 -15.74 8.54 3.91
CA TYR A 36 -14.41 8.98 3.49
C TYR A 36 -13.33 8.47 4.43
N PHE A 37 -12.21 8.06 3.83
CA PHE A 37 -11.00 7.70 4.56
C PHE A 37 -9.80 8.38 3.90
N SER A 38 -9.17 9.28 4.64
CA SER A 38 -7.99 10.00 4.19
C SER A 38 -6.71 9.28 4.63
N TYR A 39 -5.76 9.16 3.71
CA TYR A 39 -4.41 8.64 3.96
C TYR A 39 -3.38 9.62 3.39
N THR A 40 -2.29 9.81 4.12
CA THR A 40 -1.21 10.69 3.67
C THR A 40 0.12 9.95 3.73
N ASP A 41 0.89 10.05 2.65
CA ASP A 41 2.27 9.54 2.57
C ASP A 41 3.20 10.66 2.11
N THR A 42 4.18 10.99 2.94
CA THR A 42 5.04 12.17 2.79
C THR A 42 6.39 11.87 2.14
N HIS A 43 6.71 10.60 1.98
CA HIS A 43 7.96 10.13 1.38
C HIS A 43 7.61 8.90 0.53
N ALA A 44 6.64 9.11 -0.36
CA ALA A 44 5.86 8.04 -0.93
C ALA A 44 6.58 7.25 -2.02
N GLY A 45 7.66 7.81 -2.57
CA GLY A 45 8.35 7.25 -3.71
C GLY A 45 7.46 7.10 -4.95
N ALA A 46 7.93 6.28 -5.89
CA ALA A 46 7.27 6.08 -7.18
C ALA A 46 6.01 5.17 -7.12
N GLY A 47 5.57 4.75 -5.93
CA GLY A 47 4.47 3.79 -5.76
C GLY A 47 4.83 2.34 -6.10
N ARG A 48 6.08 2.05 -6.44
CA ARG A 48 6.59 0.70 -6.71
C ARG A 48 8.04 0.56 -6.26
N LEU A 49 8.42 -0.65 -5.90
CA LEU A 49 9.78 -1.10 -5.67
C LEU A 49 10.20 -1.99 -6.83
N THR A 50 11.33 -1.65 -7.45
CA THR A 50 11.89 -2.44 -8.57
C THR A 50 12.54 -3.70 -8.04
N GLY A 51 12.21 -4.85 -8.64
CA GLY A 51 12.79 -6.15 -8.30
C GLY A 51 14.21 -6.37 -8.85
N PRO A 52 14.83 -7.50 -8.51
CA PRO A 52 14.26 -8.62 -7.75
C PRO A 52 14.22 -8.39 -6.23
N LEU A 53 13.15 -8.85 -5.58
CA LEU A 53 12.97 -8.79 -4.13
C LEU A 53 12.87 -10.21 -3.54
N PRO A 54 14.01 -10.92 -3.38
CA PRO A 54 13.99 -12.33 -2.95
C PRO A 54 13.34 -12.53 -1.58
N GLN A 55 13.45 -11.56 -0.66
CA GLN A 55 12.78 -11.63 0.64
C GLN A 55 11.25 -11.55 0.52
N VAL A 56 10.71 -10.82 -0.46
CA VAL A 56 9.25 -10.82 -0.73
C VAL A 56 8.81 -12.22 -1.14
N ALA A 57 9.58 -12.86 -2.01
CA ALA A 57 9.24 -14.19 -2.50
C ALA A 57 9.20 -15.23 -1.37
N GLU A 58 10.22 -15.23 -0.50
CA GLU A 58 10.29 -16.08 0.69
C GLU A 58 9.11 -15.84 1.65
N MET A 59 8.73 -14.59 1.87
CA MET A 59 7.59 -14.26 2.74
C MET A 59 6.26 -14.78 2.18
N ILE A 60 6.03 -14.65 0.87
CA ILE A 60 4.80 -15.13 0.23
C ILE A 60 4.73 -16.67 0.25
N GLU A 61 5.85 -17.36 -0.02
CA GLU A 61 5.93 -18.83 0.08
C GLU A 61 5.58 -19.31 1.49
N HIS A 62 5.98 -18.56 2.51
CA HIS A 62 5.73 -18.88 3.91
C HIS A 62 4.56 -18.12 4.54
N HIS A 63 3.64 -17.56 3.74
CA HIS A 63 2.58 -16.67 4.23
C HIS A 63 1.76 -17.23 5.40
N GLY A 64 1.52 -18.56 5.42
CA GLY A 64 0.78 -19.23 6.50
C GLY A 64 1.42 -19.14 7.89
N ARG A 65 2.68 -18.72 7.99
CA ARG A 65 3.39 -18.49 9.25
C ARG A 65 3.18 -17.08 9.82
N PHE A 66 2.55 -16.19 9.07
CA PHE A 66 2.42 -14.78 9.42
C PHE A 66 0.96 -14.42 9.70
N ALA A 67 0.73 -13.61 10.74
CA ALA A 67 -0.60 -13.15 11.11
C ALA A 67 -1.17 -12.05 10.17
N ASN A 68 -0.30 -11.40 9.39
CA ASN A 68 -0.68 -10.24 8.59
C ASN A 68 -1.33 -10.59 7.24
N ARG A 69 -2.53 -11.16 7.31
CA ARG A 69 -3.35 -11.51 6.12
C ARG A 69 -3.60 -10.34 5.17
N HIS A 70 -3.64 -9.11 5.69
CA HIS A 70 -3.95 -7.92 4.90
C HIS A 70 -2.82 -7.55 3.94
N TRP A 71 -1.57 -7.72 4.37
CA TRP A 71 -0.42 -7.54 3.49
C TRP A 71 -0.43 -8.56 2.35
N PHE A 72 -0.63 -9.86 2.66
CA PHE A 72 -0.65 -10.91 1.63
C PHE A 72 -1.80 -10.74 0.63
N ALA A 73 -2.98 -10.29 1.08
CA ALA A 73 -4.10 -10.00 0.19
C ALA A 73 -3.83 -8.80 -0.73
N ALA A 74 -3.02 -7.83 -0.28
CA ALA A 74 -2.71 -6.61 -1.01
C ALA A 74 -1.46 -6.72 -1.92
N VAL A 75 -0.74 -7.83 -1.85
CA VAL A 75 0.42 -8.12 -2.71
C VAL A 75 0.13 -9.38 -3.55
N PRO A 76 -0.85 -9.36 -4.48
CA PRO A 76 -1.06 -10.49 -5.37
C PRO A 76 -0.04 -10.47 -6.51
N GLY A 77 0.58 -11.61 -6.82
CA GLY A 77 1.42 -11.74 -8.00
C GLY A 77 2.20 -13.06 -8.10
N PRO A 78 2.69 -13.41 -9.31
CA PRO A 78 3.59 -14.55 -9.50
C PRO A 78 4.94 -14.33 -8.78
N LEU A 79 5.57 -15.42 -8.35
CA LEU A 79 6.83 -15.40 -7.60
C LEU A 79 8.03 -15.75 -8.50
N PRO A 80 9.15 -14.99 -8.42
CA PRO A 80 9.31 -13.73 -7.70
C PRO A 80 8.65 -12.54 -8.45
N PRO A 81 8.14 -11.53 -7.73
CA PRO A 81 7.55 -10.36 -8.38
C PRO A 81 8.62 -9.52 -9.10
N THR A 82 8.31 -9.10 -10.33
CA THR A 82 9.16 -8.14 -11.09
C THR A 82 9.06 -6.73 -10.51
N GLU A 83 7.90 -6.40 -9.93
CA GLU A 83 7.63 -5.16 -9.22
C GLU A 83 6.79 -5.44 -7.97
N HIS A 84 7.02 -4.68 -6.91
CA HIS A 84 6.29 -4.78 -5.64
C HIS A 84 5.66 -3.43 -5.29
N PRO A 85 4.43 -3.37 -4.74
CA PRO A 85 3.79 -2.09 -4.45
C PRO A 85 4.59 -1.27 -3.43
N GLY A 86 4.68 0.04 -3.67
CA GLY A 86 5.14 1.00 -2.67
C GLY A 86 4.13 1.17 -1.54
N SER A 87 4.49 1.95 -0.51
CA SER A 87 3.67 2.17 0.70
C SER A 87 2.26 2.64 0.40
N TRP A 88 2.09 3.70 -0.39
CA TRP A 88 0.76 4.25 -0.67
C TRP A 88 -0.11 3.35 -1.55
N VAL A 89 0.49 2.62 -2.50
CA VAL A 89 -0.24 1.62 -3.31
C VAL A 89 -0.68 0.46 -2.43
N LEU A 90 0.20 -0.04 -1.57
CA LEU A 90 -0.14 -1.07 -0.58
C LEU A 90 -1.27 -0.60 0.35
N ALA A 91 -1.21 0.63 0.86
CA ALA A 91 -2.26 1.21 1.70
C ALA A 91 -3.60 1.26 0.95
N GLY A 92 -3.61 1.75 -0.29
CA GLY A 92 -4.80 1.79 -1.13
C GLY A 92 -5.42 0.41 -1.36
N ARG A 93 -4.61 -0.61 -1.64
CA ARG A 93 -5.07 -2.00 -1.79
C ARG A 93 -5.63 -2.58 -0.50
N VAL A 94 -5.00 -2.32 0.65
CA VAL A 94 -5.51 -2.74 1.96
C VAL A 94 -6.84 -2.06 2.29
N LEU A 95 -6.94 -0.74 2.07
CA LEU A 95 -8.18 0.02 2.25
C LEU A 95 -9.30 -0.52 1.36
N ALA A 96 -9.00 -0.79 0.10
CA ALA A 96 -9.93 -1.37 -0.85
C ALA A 96 -10.43 -2.76 -0.41
N SER A 97 -9.53 -3.59 0.13
CA SER A 97 -9.84 -4.94 0.61
C SER A 97 -10.66 -4.93 1.90
N VAL A 98 -10.36 -4.03 2.84
CA VAL A 98 -11.02 -3.96 4.15
C VAL A 98 -12.33 -3.19 4.08
N GLY A 99 -12.35 -2.08 3.37
CA GLY A 99 -13.48 -1.14 3.32
C GLY A 99 -14.47 -1.37 2.19
N GLY A 100 -14.15 -2.26 1.23
CA GLY A 100 -15.09 -2.62 0.17
C GLY A 100 -15.48 -1.42 -0.71
N ALA A 101 -16.75 -1.34 -1.08
CA ALA A 101 -17.29 -0.26 -1.92
C ALA A 101 -17.69 0.99 -1.12
N GLN A 102 -17.89 0.83 0.19
CA GLN A 102 -18.38 1.84 1.12
C GLN A 102 -17.30 2.87 1.48
N LEU A 103 -16.03 2.51 1.35
CA LEU A 103 -14.93 3.37 1.76
C LEU A 103 -14.43 4.20 0.57
N ALA A 104 -14.75 5.49 0.57
CA ALA A 104 -14.22 6.49 -0.35
C ALA A 104 -12.78 6.85 0.06
N ILE A 105 -11.82 6.27 -0.66
CA ILE A 105 -10.39 6.44 -0.38
C ILE A 105 -9.90 7.76 -0.98
N GLU A 106 -9.31 8.61 -0.14
CA GLU A 106 -8.61 9.82 -0.53
C GLU A 106 -7.16 9.75 -0.06
N MET A 107 -6.22 9.91 -0.98
CA MET A 107 -4.79 9.83 -0.69
C MET A 107 -4.05 11.11 -1.08
N ASP A 108 -3.37 11.71 -0.12
CA ASP A 108 -2.38 12.76 -0.35
C ASP A 108 -0.99 12.13 -0.36
N VAL A 109 -0.36 12.13 -1.52
CA VAL A 109 0.89 11.41 -1.77
C VAL A 109 1.93 12.41 -2.25
N ASN A 110 3.03 12.54 -1.52
CA ASN A 110 4.11 13.44 -1.90
C ASN A 110 5.50 12.83 -1.72
N ASP A 111 6.45 13.46 -2.40
CA ASP A 111 7.88 13.23 -2.28
C ASP A 111 8.62 14.53 -2.64
N LEU A 112 9.89 14.65 -2.25
CA LEU A 112 10.71 15.82 -2.53
C LEU A 112 11.13 15.90 -4.00
N ASP A 113 11.23 14.77 -4.71
CA ASP A 113 11.64 14.74 -6.10
C ASP A 113 10.41 14.78 -7.04
N PRO A 114 10.22 15.86 -7.83
CA PRO A 114 9.13 15.95 -8.80
C PRO A 114 9.19 14.84 -9.85
N ALA A 115 10.38 14.36 -10.23
CA ALA A 115 10.52 13.27 -11.19
C ALA A 115 9.96 11.95 -10.63
N ILE A 116 10.16 11.68 -9.34
CA ILE A 116 9.56 10.53 -8.66
C ILE A 116 8.02 10.65 -8.68
N MET A 117 7.48 11.85 -8.45
CA MET A 117 6.03 12.09 -8.50
C MET A 117 5.44 11.96 -9.90
N GLU A 118 6.17 12.31 -10.96
CA GLU A 118 5.76 12.00 -12.33
C GLU A 118 5.67 10.50 -12.57
N VAL A 119 6.64 9.71 -12.08
CA VAL A 119 6.58 8.25 -12.17
C VAL A 119 5.43 7.69 -11.34
N ALA A 120 5.18 8.23 -10.14
CA ALA A 120 4.12 7.75 -9.25
C ALA A 120 2.71 7.81 -9.86
N LYS A 121 2.48 8.69 -10.85
CA LYS A 121 1.20 8.77 -11.58
C LYS A 121 0.81 7.44 -12.23
N THR A 122 1.79 6.63 -12.66
CA THR A 122 1.53 5.35 -13.31
C THR A 122 1.12 4.24 -12.33
N ALA A 123 1.29 4.45 -11.02
CA ALA A 123 0.98 3.45 -9.99
C ALA A 123 -0.41 3.66 -9.36
N ARG A 124 -1.24 4.56 -9.89
CA ARG A 124 -2.60 4.80 -9.40
C ARG A 124 -3.51 3.62 -9.71
N GLU A 125 -4.20 3.11 -8.70
CA GLU A 125 -5.10 1.96 -8.84
C GLU A 125 -6.56 2.28 -8.50
N ARG A 126 -6.81 2.82 -7.30
CA ARG A 126 -8.17 3.06 -6.81
C ARG A 126 -8.22 4.29 -5.89
N GLY A 127 -9.38 4.93 -5.87
CA GLY A 127 -9.65 6.10 -5.05
C GLY A 127 -9.16 7.39 -5.69
N TRP A 128 -9.39 8.49 -4.99
CA TRP A 128 -8.82 9.78 -5.36
C TRP A 128 -7.39 9.88 -4.82
N VAL A 129 -6.45 10.31 -5.67
CA VAL A 129 -5.03 10.42 -5.31
C VAL A 129 -4.47 11.75 -5.80
N ARG A 130 -4.12 12.63 -4.86
CA ARG A 130 -3.34 13.83 -5.14
C ARG A 130 -1.85 13.51 -5.02
N LEU A 131 -1.16 13.66 -6.14
CA LEU A 131 0.30 13.54 -6.23
C LEU A 131 0.90 14.94 -6.30
N TRP A 132 1.88 15.24 -5.46
CA TRP A 132 2.51 16.55 -5.41
C TRP A 132 3.93 16.50 -4.86
N SER A 133 4.72 17.54 -5.12
CA SER A 133 6.09 17.70 -4.59
C SER A 133 6.26 19.12 -4.05
N HIS A 134 7.23 19.31 -3.15
CA HIS A 134 7.60 20.60 -2.56
C HIS A 134 8.65 21.34 -3.38
#